data_AF-A0A2V5LTM1-F1
#
_entry.id   AF-A0A2V5LTM1-F1
#
_cell.length_a   1.000
_cell.length_b   1.000
_cell.length_c   1.000
_cell.angle_alpha   90.00
_cell.angle_beta   90.00
_cell.angle_gamma   90.00
#
_symmetry.space_group_name_H-M   'P 1'
#
loop_
_entity.id
_entity.type
_entity.pdbx_description
1 polymer ?
#
loop_
_entity_poly.entity_id
_entity_poly.type
_entity_poly.pdbx_seq_one_letter_code
_entity_poly.pdbx_strand_id
1 'polypeptide(L)'
;MTVSVLAVLILRATESRATGSEVSGIFKGNDQAAKLAFVSAHKGTPIAGKETIQLVFTDKDHSHEDQPGLKALFGSYGSALVIGIQFDGKVVTCDVVHEALKQKAISSPASVKMREFKNEAGEISGKLTTDGKAEALGQTWEVSLTFKTKAP
;
A
#
# COMPACT_ATOMS: atom_id res chain seq x y z
N MET A 1 -47.73 -27.65 -37.57
CA MET A 1 -46.91 -26.43 -37.47
C MET A 1 -46.53 -26.25 -36.01
N THR A 2 -45.33 -26.64 -35.65
CA THR A 2 -44.81 -26.58 -34.27
C THR A 2 -43.86 -25.38 -34.20
N VAL A 3 -44.22 -24.36 -33.41
CA VAL A 3 -43.37 -23.19 -33.18
C VAL A 3 -42.55 -23.48 -31.92
N SER A 4 -41.25 -23.76 -32.09
CA SER A 4 -40.31 -23.90 -30.99
C SER A 4 -39.84 -22.51 -30.54
N VAL A 5 -40.14 -22.14 -29.30
CA VAL A 5 -39.61 -20.94 -28.66
C VAL A 5 -38.23 -21.26 -28.09
N LEU A 6 -37.19 -20.69 -28.70
CA LEU A 6 -35.82 -20.78 -28.21
C LEU A 6 -35.64 -19.76 -27.07
N ALA A 7 -35.67 -20.22 -25.82
CA ALA A 7 -35.34 -19.40 -24.66
C ALA A 7 -33.82 -19.19 -24.59
N VAL A 8 -33.36 -17.98 -24.95
CA VAL A 8 -31.98 -17.55 -24.73
C VAL A 8 -31.84 -17.11 -23.27
N LEU A 9 -31.27 -17.99 -22.45
CA LEU A 9 -30.80 -17.68 -21.11
C LEU A 9 -29.57 -16.75 -21.22
N ILE A 10 -29.79 -15.44 -21.07
CA ILE A 10 -28.69 -14.48 -20.91
C ILE A 10 -28.12 -14.70 -19.51
N LEU A 11 -27.03 -15.47 -19.43
CA LEU A 11 -26.21 -15.58 -18.24
C LEU A 11 -25.60 -14.20 -17.97
N ARG A 12 -26.18 -13.43 -17.04
CA ARG A 12 -25.49 -12.25 -16.51
C ARG A 12 -24.32 -12.77 -15.70
N ALA A 13 -23.12 -12.67 -16.27
CA ALA A 13 -21.91 -12.76 -15.49
C ALA A 13 -22.00 -11.65 -14.43
N THR A 14 -22.20 -12.03 -13.17
CA THR A 14 -21.89 -11.17 -12.05
C THR A 14 -20.39 -10.93 -12.14
N GLU A 15 -20.00 -9.80 -12.72
CA GLU A 15 -18.65 -9.30 -12.59
C GLU A 15 -18.38 -9.16 -11.11
N SER A 16 -17.54 -10.06 -10.60
CA SER A 16 -17.00 -9.97 -9.25
C SER A 16 -16.48 -8.54 -9.08
N ARG A 17 -17.06 -7.77 -8.17
CA ARG A 17 -16.49 -6.49 -7.76
C ARG A 17 -15.07 -6.82 -7.29
N ALA A 18 -14.07 -6.42 -8.07
CA ALA A 18 -12.69 -6.54 -7.64
C ALA A 18 -12.60 -5.87 -6.26
N THR A 19 -12.29 -6.68 -5.25
CA THR A 19 -11.95 -6.25 -3.90
C THR A 19 -10.81 -5.24 -4.05
N GLY A 20 -11.14 -3.94 -3.98
CA GLY A 20 -10.40 -2.88 -4.65
C GLY A 20 -9.03 -2.52 -4.05
N SER A 21 -8.55 -3.29 -3.07
CA SER A 21 -7.24 -3.11 -2.46
C SER A 21 -6.72 -4.45 -1.94
N GLU A 22 -5.44 -4.71 -2.19
CA GLU A 22 -4.75 -5.93 -1.81
C GLU A 22 -3.37 -5.57 -1.27
N VAL A 23 -2.98 -6.21 -0.17
CA VAL A 23 -1.62 -6.19 0.34
C VAL A 23 -1.25 -7.61 0.77
N SER A 24 -0.06 -8.05 0.40
CA SER A 24 0.48 -9.35 0.80
C SER A 24 1.99 -9.27 0.94
N GLY A 25 2.55 -10.21 1.70
CA GLY A 25 4.00 -10.33 1.89
C GLY A 25 4.45 -10.04 3.31
N ILE A 26 5.66 -9.51 3.44
CA ILE A 26 6.38 -9.38 4.70
C ILE A 26 6.56 -7.90 5.04
N PHE A 27 6.19 -7.55 6.27
CA PHE A 27 6.63 -6.34 6.94
C PHE A 27 7.07 -6.71 8.36
N LYS A 28 8.27 -6.31 8.75
CA LYS A 28 8.81 -6.58 10.09
C LYS A 28 9.46 -5.35 10.68
N GLY A 29 9.33 -5.18 11.99
CA GLY A 29 10.17 -4.30 12.81
C GLY A 29 10.87 -5.11 13.89
N ASN A 30 12.19 -4.97 14.02
CA ASN A 30 13.01 -5.71 14.98
C ASN A 30 12.73 -7.23 14.97
N ASP A 31 12.68 -7.81 13.77
CA ASP A 31 12.36 -9.23 13.51
C ASP A 31 10.96 -9.71 13.89
N GLN A 32 10.11 -8.83 14.42
CA GLN A 32 8.71 -9.12 14.70
C GLN A 32 7.87 -8.78 13.47
N ALA A 33 6.96 -9.69 13.10
CA ALA A 33 6.10 -9.50 11.94
C ALA A 33 4.90 -8.62 12.27
N ALA A 34 4.58 -7.70 11.36
CA ALA A 34 3.35 -6.96 11.32
C ALA A 34 2.38 -7.57 10.30
N LYS A 35 1.09 -7.30 10.48
CA LYS A 35 0.03 -7.84 9.62
C LYS A 35 -0.64 -6.69 8.87
N LEU A 36 0.12 -6.06 7.96
CA LEU A 36 -0.46 -5.06 7.07
C LEU A 36 -1.53 -5.72 6.21
N ALA A 37 -2.77 -5.24 6.34
CA ALA A 37 -3.95 -5.81 5.71
C ALA A 37 -4.70 -4.82 4.83
N PHE A 38 -4.38 -3.52 4.93
CA PHE A 38 -5.05 -2.45 4.21
C PHE A 38 -4.03 -1.58 3.48
N VAL A 39 -4.40 -1.13 2.29
CA VAL A 39 -3.63 -0.17 1.49
C VAL A 39 -4.55 0.84 0.81
N SER A 40 -4.19 2.11 0.82
CA SER A 40 -4.84 3.15 0.03
C SER A 40 -3.83 4.13 -0.55
N ALA A 41 -4.19 4.78 -1.66
CA ALA A 41 -3.41 5.85 -2.26
C ALA A 41 -4.10 7.21 -2.09
N HIS A 42 -3.31 8.23 -1.81
CA HIS A 42 -3.76 9.61 -1.59
C HIS A 42 -2.88 10.59 -2.36
N LYS A 43 -3.37 11.80 -2.58
CA LYS A 43 -2.52 12.90 -3.04
C LYS A 43 -1.44 13.16 -2.00
N GLY A 44 -0.17 13.06 -2.39
CA GLY A 44 0.97 13.30 -1.51
C GLY A 44 1.41 14.76 -1.50
N THR A 45 2.32 15.09 -0.57
CA THR A 45 2.98 16.40 -0.52
C THR A 45 3.99 16.52 -1.67
N PRO A 46 3.97 17.60 -2.46
CA PRO A 46 4.97 17.81 -3.50
C PRO A 46 6.39 17.85 -2.95
N ILE A 47 7.35 17.22 -3.64
CA ILE A 47 8.77 17.19 -3.26
C ILE A 47 9.59 17.70 -4.43
N ALA A 48 10.42 18.72 -4.16
CA ALA A 48 11.23 19.40 -5.18
C ALA A 48 10.40 19.85 -6.40
N GLY A 49 9.18 20.36 -6.15
CA GLY A 49 8.26 20.85 -7.19
C GLY A 49 7.54 19.76 -7.98
N LYS A 50 7.75 18.47 -7.67
CA LYS A 50 7.06 17.34 -8.31
C LYS A 50 5.92 16.84 -7.45
N GLU A 51 4.77 16.60 -8.07
CA GLU A 51 3.64 15.95 -7.40
C GLU A 51 4.00 14.51 -7.00
N THR A 52 3.41 14.06 -5.90
CA THR A 52 3.64 12.73 -5.34
C THR A 52 2.32 12.05 -5.00
N ILE A 53 2.39 10.73 -4.85
CA ILE A 53 1.31 9.88 -4.36
C ILE A 53 1.75 9.33 -3.02
N GLN A 54 0.89 9.41 -2.01
CA GLN A 54 1.11 8.78 -0.71
C GLN A 54 0.39 7.43 -0.67
N LEU A 55 1.14 6.36 -0.55
CA LEU A 55 0.63 5.02 -0.27
C LEU A 55 0.66 4.79 1.25
N VAL A 56 -0.48 4.39 1.82
CA VAL A 56 -0.64 4.14 3.26
C VAL A 56 -0.98 2.68 3.46
N PHE A 57 -0.09 1.93 4.11
CA PHE A 57 -0.29 0.53 4.48
C PHE A 57 -0.45 0.41 5.99
N THR A 58 -1.44 -0.35 6.47
CA THR A 58 -1.72 -0.49 7.91
C THR A 58 -2.25 -1.86 8.30
N ASP A 59 -2.14 -2.18 9.59
CA ASP A 59 -2.75 -3.40 10.16
C ASP A 59 -4.28 -3.30 10.27
N LYS A 60 -4.80 -2.10 10.58
CA LYS A 60 -6.23 -1.83 10.77
C LYS A 60 -6.79 -0.98 9.64
N ASP A 61 -8.09 -1.11 9.38
CA ASP A 61 -8.78 -0.34 8.36
C ASP A 61 -8.67 1.18 8.62
N HIS A 62 -8.37 1.93 7.55
CA HIS A 62 -8.24 3.39 7.54
C HIS A 62 -9.05 4.03 6.40
N SER A 63 -9.95 3.28 5.76
CA SER A 63 -10.70 3.73 4.58
C SER A 63 -11.64 4.91 4.83
N HIS A 64 -12.01 5.18 6.08
CA HIS A 64 -12.91 6.25 6.49
C HIS A 64 -12.20 7.54 6.90
N GLU A 65 -10.88 7.61 6.74
CA GLU A 65 -10.06 8.66 7.33
C GLU A 65 -9.61 9.67 6.28
N ASP A 66 -9.75 10.96 6.59
CA ASP A 66 -9.34 12.04 5.69
C ASP A 66 -7.82 12.19 5.60
N GLN A 67 -7.10 11.82 6.66
CA GLN A 67 -5.64 11.93 6.76
C GLN A 67 -5.01 10.63 7.30
N PRO A 68 -5.16 9.51 6.58
CA PRO A 68 -4.77 8.20 7.09
C PRO A 68 -3.26 8.11 7.31
N GLY A 69 -2.44 8.73 6.46
CA GLY A 69 -0.99 8.77 6.62
C GLY A 69 -0.56 9.41 7.95
N LEU A 70 -1.11 10.57 8.31
CA LEU A 70 -0.76 11.26 9.56
C LEU A 70 -1.15 10.42 10.79
N LYS A 71 -2.38 9.90 10.79
CA LYS A 71 -2.90 9.04 11.86
C LYS A 71 -2.10 7.74 12.01
N ALA A 72 -1.65 7.17 10.89
CA ALA A 72 -0.77 6.01 10.86
C ALA A 72 0.59 6.30 11.50
N LEU A 73 1.20 7.46 11.20
CA LEU A 73 2.46 7.90 11.82
C LEU A 73 2.35 8.10 13.33
N PHE A 74 1.15 8.37 13.85
CA PHE A 74 0.87 8.43 15.30
C PHE A 74 0.43 7.10 15.91
N GLY A 75 0.42 6.00 15.15
CA GLY A 75 0.14 4.66 15.65
C GLY A 75 -1.35 4.29 15.75
N SER A 76 -2.24 5.07 15.12
CA SER A 76 -3.69 4.84 15.22
C SER A 76 -4.13 3.48 14.65
N TYR A 77 -3.36 2.92 13.70
CA TYR A 77 -3.72 1.71 12.96
C TYR A 77 -2.79 0.52 13.22
N GLY A 78 -2.10 0.51 14.37
CA GLY A 78 -1.09 -0.50 14.68
C GLY A 78 0.21 -0.21 13.92
N SER A 79 0.78 -1.23 13.29
CA SER A 79 1.92 -1.07 12.40
C SER A 79 1.49 -0.38 11.11
N ALA A 80 2.39 0.41 10.55
CA ALA A 80 2.15 1.13 9.32
C ALA A 80 3.43 1.32 8.51
N LEU A 81 3.25 1.37 7.19
CA LEU A 81 4.25 1.81 6.25
C LEU A 81 3.62 2.93 5.42
N VAL A 82 4.23 4.11 5.42
CA VAL A 82 3.77 5.27 4.64
C VAL A 82 4.83 5.59 3.61
N ILE A 83 4.52 5.39 2.32
CA ILE A 83 5.46 5.59 1.22
C ILE A 83 4.98 6.75 0.36
N GLY A 84 5.84 7.74 0.14
CA GLY A 84 5.66 8.73 -0.92
C GLY A 84 6.36 8.26 -2.18
N ILE A 85 5.64 8.25 -3.31
CA ILE A 85 6.20 7.97 -4.63
C ILE A 85 5.97 9.13 -5.61
N GLN A 86 6.83 9.28 -6.60
CA GLN A 86 6.52 10.03 -7.82
C GLN A 86 5.61 9.18 -8.74
N PHE A 87 5.01 9.81 -9.75
CA PHE A 87 4.12 9.15 -10.71
C PHE A 87 4.81 8.09 -11.58
N ASP A 88 6.14 8.07 -11.62
CA ASP A 88 6.96 7.03 -12.25
C ASP A 88 7.27 5.85 -11.31
N GLY A 89 6.74 5.86 -10.08
CA GLY A 89 6.97 4.84 -9.07
C GLY A 89 8.23 5.05 -8.23
N LYS A 90 9.00 6.11 -8.46
CA LYS A 90 10.19 6.40 -7.64
C LYS A 90 9.81 6.74 -6.20
N VAL A 91 10.30 5.95 -5.25
CA VAL A 91 10.17 6.22 -3.81
C VAL A 91 10.94 7.49 -3.43
N VAL A 92 10.26 8.40 -2.75
CA VAL A 92 10.79 9.69 -2.28
C VAL A 92 10.67 9.88 -0.78
N THR A 93 9.70 9.24 -0.12
CA THR A 93 9.60 9.15 1.34
C THR A 93 9.27 7.72 1.75
N CYS A 94 9.71 7.33 2.93
CA CYS A 94 9.36 6.05 3.54
C CYS A 94 9.39 6.23 5.04
N ASP A 95 8.23 6.14 5.67
CA ASP A 95 8.07 6.22 7.12
C ASP A 95 7.52 4.89 7.65
N VAL A 96 8.18 4.38 8.68
CA VAL A 96 7.98 3.05 9.24
C VAL A 96 7.50 3.18 10.67
N VAL A 97 6.34 2.60 10.97
CA VAL A 97 5.76 2.52 12.32
C VAL A 97 5.53 1.06 12.65
N HIS A 98 6.01 0.62 13.80
CA HIS A 98 5.84 -0.75 14.26
C HIS A 98 6.01 -0.81 15.78
N GLU A 99 5.21 -1.63 16.47
CA GLU A 99 5.20 -1.69 17.95
C GLU A 99 6.52 -2.13 18.56
N ALA A 100 7.25 -3.01 17.87
CA ALA A 100 8.58 -3.44 18.26
C ALA A 100 9.68 -2.37 18.09
N LEU A 101 9.38 -1.23 17.43
CA LEU A 101 10.31 -0.11 17.32
C LEU A 101 10.20 0.79 18.55
N LYS A 102 11.33 1.40 18.95
CA LYS A 102 11.41 2.24 20.15
C LYS A 102 11.00 3.68 19.84
N GLN A 103 11.27 4.12 18.60
CA GLN A 103 10.85 5.40 18.07
C GLN A 103 9.46 5.30 17.44
N LYS A 104 8.69 6.39 17.47
CA LYS A 104 7.32 6.41 16.94
C LYS A 104 7.25 6.18 15.44
N ALA A 105 8.19 6.77 14.69
CA ALA A 105 8.35 6.55 13.26
C ALA A 105 9.83 6.65 12.88
N ILE A 106 10.27 5.76 12.00
CA ILE A 106 11.60 5.79 11.39
C ILE A 106 11.43 6.19 9.93
N SER A 107 12.13 7.25 9.50
CA SER A 107 12.12 7.69 8.10
C SER A 107 13.38 7.22 7.38
N SER A 108 13.24 6.49 6.28
CA SER A 108 14.38 6.01 5.47
C SER A 108 14.00 5.71 4.01
N PRO A 109 13.78 6.75 3.17
CA PRO A 109 13.37 6.58 1.77
C PRO A 109 14.35 5.78 0.92
N ALA A 110 15.66 5.90 1.16
CA ALA A 110 16.69 5.22 0.38
C ALA A 110 16.70 3.70 0.58
N SER A 111 16.04 3.19 1.63
CA SER A 111 16.03 1.77 1.97
C SER A 111 14.98 0.96 1.22
N VAL A 112 13.96 1.59 0.63
CA VAL A 112 12.87 0.90 -0.09
C VAL A 112 12.96 1.14 -1.58
N LYS A 113 12.86 0.05 -2.34
CA LYS A 113 12.75 0.07 -3.80
C LYS A 113 11.34 -0.33 -4.21
N MET A 114 10.79 0.42 -5.16
CA MET A 114 9.61 0.01 -5.92
C MET A 114 10.05 -0.85 -7.10
N ARG A 115 9.36 -1.96 -7.33
CA ARG A 115 9.50 -2.84 -8.50
C ARG A 115 8.13 -3.12 -9.09
N GLU A 116 8.10 -3.47 -10.38
CA GLU A 116 6.86 -3.87 -11.08
C GLU A 116 5.74 -2.82 -10.94
N PHE A 117 6.11 -1.55 -10.86
CA PHE A 117 5.18 -0.45 -10.67
C PHE A 117 4.26 -0.30 -11.89
N LYS A 118 2.97 -0.17 -11.62
CA LYS A 118 1.95 0.16 -12.61
C LYS A 118 1.02 1.22 -12.05
N ASN A 119 0.71 2.22 -12.88
CA ASN A 119 -0.25 3.27 -12.59
C ASN A 119 -1.11 3.50 -13.83
N GLU A 120 -2.14 2.68 -13.98
CA GLU A 120 -2.94 2.55 -15.20
C GLU A 120 -4.39 2.18 -14.81
N ALA A 121 -5.36 2.51 -15.66
CA ALA A 121 -6.77 2.14 -15.47
C ALA A 121 -7.38 2.57 -14.11
N GLY A 122 -6.88 3.65 -13.50
CA GLY A 122 -7.35 4.13 -12.19
C GLY A 122 -6.89 3.28 -11.01
N GLU A 123 -5.89 2.41 -11.21
CA GLU A 123 -5.31 1.55 -10.18
C GLU A 123 -3.79 1.74 -10.12
N ILE A 124 -3.24 1.56 -8.91
CA ILE A 124 -1.81 1.55 -8.65
C ILE A 124 -1.45 0.18 -8.08
N SER A 125 -0.41 -0.43 -8.61
CA SER A 125 0.16 -1.67 -8.07
C SER A 125 1.67 -1.67 -8.15
N GLY A 126 2.29 -2.56 -7.37
CA GLY A 126 3.72 -2.75 -7.39
C GLY A 126 4.21 -3.64 -6.26
N LYS A 127 5.53 -3.75 -6.19
CA LYS A 127 6.24 -4.48 -5.16
C LYS A 127 7.25 -3.58 -4.45
N LEU A 128 7.10 -3.42 -3.14
CA LEU A 128 8.02 -2.69 -2.28
C LEU A 128 8.99 -3.68 -1.65
N THR A 129 10.29 -3.43 -1.77
CA THR A 129 11.33 -4.29 -1.19
C THR A 129 12.44 -3.48 -0.55
N THR A 130 12.89 -3.89 0.62
CA THR A 130 14.24 -3.58 1.13
C THR A 130 15.26 -4.60 0.58
N ASP A 131 16.54 -4.22 0.47
CA ASP A 131 17.61 -5.17 0.12
C ASP A 131 18.04 -5.99 1.36
N GLY A 132 17.09 -6.73 1.96
CA GLY A 132 17.25 -7.38 3.27
C GLY A 132 16.80 -6.49 4.43
N LYS A 133 17.40 -6.66 5.61
CA LYS A 133 17.09 -5.82 6.78
C LYS A 133 17.68 -4.44 6.59
N ALA A 134 16.83 -3.42 6.58
CA ALA A 134 17.25 -2.04 6.72
C ALA A 134 17.50 -1.74 8.21
N GLU A 135 18.45 -0.86 8.50
CA GLU A 135 18.78 -0.44 9.86
C GLU A 135 18.79 1.09 9.94
N ALA A 136 18.18 1.62 11.00
CA ALA A 136 18.31 3.02 11.38
C ALA A 136 18.16 3.14 12.89
N LEU A 137 18.97 4.00 13.51
CA LEU A 137 18.91 4.28 14.96
C LEU A 137 19.03 3.01 15.83
N GLY A 138 19.83 2.02 15.39
CA GLY A 138 19.99 0.73 16.08
C GLY A 138 18.73 -0.15 16.07
N GLN A 139 17.80 0.10 15.14
CA GLN A 139 16.58 -0.67 14.95
C GLN A 139 16.53 -1.21 13.53
N THR A 140 16.02 -2.43 13.38
CA THR A 140 15.93 -3.07 12.07
C THR A 140 14.49 -3.14 11.59
N TRP A 141 14.31 -3.14 10.28
CA TRP A 141 13.01 -3.37 9.65
C TRP A 141 13.20 -3.96 8.26
N GLU A 142 12.18 -4.67 7.78
CA GLU A 142 12.21 -5.38 6.50
C GLU A 142 10.86 -5.23 5.80
N VAL A 143 10.89 -4.93 4.51
CA VAL A 143 9.70 -4.83 3.65
C VAL A 143 9.90 -5.74 2.45
N SER A 144 8.91 -6.59 2.18
CA SER A 144 8.74 -7.29 0.91
C SER A 144 7.24 -7.45 0.68
N LEU A 145 6.61 -6.40 0.18
CA LEU A 145 5.16 -6.30 0.01
C LEU A 145 4.80 -6.24 -1.47
N THR A 146 3.78 -6.99 -1.87
CA THR A 146 3.06 -6.79 -3.12
C THR A 146 1.75 -6.08 -2.80
N PHE A 147 1.37 -5.10 -3.62
CA PHE A 147 0.15 -4.35 -3.39
C PHE A 147 -0.58 -3.98 -4.66
N LYS A 148 -1.88 -3.71 -4.48
CA LYS A 148 -2.78 -3.12 -5.45
C LYS A 148 -3.77 -2.21 -4.72
N THR A 149 -4.06 -1.04 -5.25
CA THR A 149 -5.08 -0.12 -4.72
C THR A 149 -5.62 0.80 -5.82
N LYS A 150 -6.66 1.58 -5.54
CA LYS A 150 -7.15 2.62 -6.45
C LYS A 150 -6.15 3.78 -6.49
N ALA A 151 -6.03 4.44 -7.64
CA ALA A 151 -5.30 5.70 -7.73
C ALA A 151 -6.03 6.82 -6.94
N PRO A 152 -5.32 7.88 -6.49
CA PRO A 152 -5.90 9.02 -5.79
C PRO A 152 -6.97 9.78 -6.59
#